data_AF-A0A950BJ29-F1
#
_entry.id   AF-A0A950BJ29-F1
#
_cell.length_a   1.000
_cell.length_b   1.000
_cell.length_c   1.000
_cell.angle_alpha   90.00
_cell.angle_beta   90.00
_cell.angle_gamma   90.00
#
_symmetry.space_group_name_H-M   'P 1'
#
loop_
_entity.id
_entity.type
_entity.pdbx_description
1 polymer ?
#
loop_
_entity_poly.entity_id
_entity_poly.type
_entity_poly.pdbx_seq_one_letter_code
_entity_poly.pdbx_strand_id
1 'polypeptide(L)' 'PGHIACDSASRSEIVVPLVTPNGELIGVWDVDSPHLARFDEEDAKGMELLCRTFIEYGLKRG' A
#
# COMPACT_ATOMS: atom_id res chain seq x y z
N PRO A 1 5.62 -17.08 -10.22
CA PRO A 1 5.86 -15.76 -10.82
C PRO A 1 4.80 -14.76 -10.32
N GLY A 2 5.09 -14.08 -9.21
CA GLY A 2 4.12 -13.23 -8.51
C GLY A 2 4.76 -12.07 -7.75
N HIS A 3 6.00 -11.72 -8.12
CA HIS A 3 6.61 -10.48 -7.62
C HIS A 3 6.25 -9.37 -8.60
N ILE A 4 5.45 -8.42 -8.14
CA ILE A 4 5.52 -7.04 -8.63
C ILE A 4 6.95 -6.61 -8.35
N ALA A 5 7.66 -6.06 -9.32
CA ALA A 5 9.12 -5.96 -9.28
C ALA A 5 9.62 -5.14 -8.09
N CYS A 6 10.02 -5.83 -7.02
CA CYS A 6 10.64 -5.26 -5.83
C CYS A 6 12.01 -4.66 -6.21
N ASP A 7 12.28 -3.44 -5.76
CA ASP A 7 13.58 -2.80 -5.96
C ASP A 7 14.67 -3.69 -5.35
N SER A 8 15.69 -4.05 -6.13
CA SER A 8 16.82 -4.85 -5.65
C SER A 8 17.58 -4.22 -4.47
N ALA A 9 17.42 -2.91 -4.27
CA ALA A 9 17.98 -2.19 -3.12
C ALA A 9 17.04 -2.19 -1.89
N SER A 10 15.81 -2.71 -2.00
CA SER A 10 14.81 -2.71 -0.93
C SER A 10 15.30 -3.51 0.29
N ARG A 11 15.15 -2.90 1.46
CA ARG A 11 15.54 -3.43 2.77
C ARG A 11 14.40 -3.38 3.78
N SER A 12 13.29 -2.75 3.43
CA SER A 12 12.01 -2.83 4.13
C SER A 12 10.90 -2.47 3.16
N GLU A 13 9.74 -3.06 3.35
CA GLU A 13 8.58 -2.95 2.47
C GLU A 13 7.34 -2.75 3.34
N ILE A 14 6.37 -1.98 2.85
CA ILE A 14 5.03 -1.91 3.42
C ILE A 14 3.99 -2.09 2.33
N VAL A 15 3.09 -3.05 2.54
CA VAL A 15 2.03 -3.41 1.59
C VAL A 15 0.68 -3.23 2.26
N VAL A 16 -0.17 -2.38 1.68
CA VAL A 16 -1.51 -2.10 2.18
C VAL A 16 -2.55 -2.67 1.20
N PRO A 17 -3.47 -3.55 1.64
CA PRO A 17 -4.51 -4.05 0.76
C PRO A 17 -5.52 -2.95 0.41
N LEU A 18 -5.86 -2.87 -0.88
CA LEU A 18 -6.86 -1.94 -1.39
C LEU A 18 -8.20 -2.67 -1.47
N VAL A 19 -9.05 -2.45 -0.46
CA VAL A 19 -10.36 -3.07 -0.35
C VAL A 19 -11.45 -2.02 -0.52
N THR A 20 -12.41 -2.30 -1.38
CA THR A 20 -13.56 -1.42 -1.64
C THR A 20 -14.56 -1.42 -0.47
N PRO A 21 -15.50 -0.47 -0.42
CA PRO A 21 -16.56 -0.47 0.60
C PRO A 21 -17.47 -1.72 0.58
N ASN A 22 -17.58 -2.42 -0.56
CA ASN A 22 -18.29 -3.69 -0.69
C ASN A 22 -17.44 -4.91 -0.28
N GLY A 23 -16.23 -4.71 0.23
CA GLY A 23 -15.34 -5.76 0.71
C GLY A 23 -14.55 -6.47 -0.39
N GLU A 24 -14.51 -5.91 -1.61
CA GLU A 24 -13.79 -6.49 -2.73
C GLU A 24 -12.32 -6.03 -2.69
N LEU A 25 -11.39 -6.99 -2.75
CA LEU A 25 -9.96 -6.71 -2.90
C LEU A 25 -9.68 -6.38 -4.37
N ILE A 26 -9.29 -5.13 -4.63
CA ILE A 26 -9.00 -4.65 -5.99
C ILE A 26 -7.51 -4.53 -6.30
N GLY A 27 -6.66 -4.70 -5.28
CA GLY A 27 -5.22 -4.67 -5.45
C GLY A 27 -4.48 -4.41 -4.13
N VAL A 28 -3.23 -3.99 -4.26
CA VAL A 28 -2.38 -3.60 -3.14
C VAL A 28 -1.68 -2.28 -3.46
N TRP A 29 -1.44 -1.49 -2.44
CA TRP A 29 -0.52 -0.36 -2.45
C TRP A 29 0.80 -0.84 -1.86
N ASP A 30 1.85 -0.84 -2.68
CA ASP A 30 3.15 -1.43 -2.39
C ASP A 30 4.24 -0.33 -2.38
N VAL A 31 5.01 -0.25 -1.30
CA VAL A 31 6.07 0.74 -1.12
C VAL A 31 7.33 0.10 -0.54
N ASP A 32 8.41 0.20 -1.32
CA ASP A 32 9.76 -0.22 -0.94
C ASP A 32 10.59 0.91 -0.31
N SER A 33 11.60 0.54 0.48
CA SER A 33 12.64 1.46 0.94
C SER A 33 14.01 0.79 1.02
N PRO A 34 15.10 1.46 0.62
CA PRO A 34 16.45 0.93 0.80
C PRO A 34 16.96 1.06 2.24
N HIS A 35 16.18 1.60 3.18
CA HIS A 35 16.55 1.73 4.59
C HIS A 35 15.93 0.60 5.42
N LEU A 36 16.68 0.00 6.35
CA LEU A 36 16.11 -0.97 7.30
C LEU A 36 15.11 -0.28 8.22
N ALA A 37 14.02 -0.99 8.54
CA ALA A 37 12.99 -0.52 9.48
C ALA A 37 12.51 0.90 9.13
N ARG A 38 12.38 1.22 7.83
CA ARG A 38 11.86 2.54 7.41
C ARG A 38 10.44 2.73 7.90
N PHE A 39 9.64 1.68 7.89
CA PHE A 39 8.22 1.72 8.21
C PHE A 39 7.98 1.22 9.63
N ASP A 40 7.27 2.02 10.42
CA ASP A 40 6.78 1.64 11.73
C ASP A 40 5.23 1.59 11.77
N GLU A 41 4.66 1.48 12.97
CA GLU A 41 3.20 1.45 13.13
C GLU A 41 2.50 2.75 12.75
N GLU A 42 3.18 3.90 12.87
CA GLU A 42 2.61 5.19 12.50
C GLU A 42 2.56 5.32 10.97
N ASP A 43 3.64 4.91 10.28
CA ASP A 43 3.65 4.81 8.82
C ASP A 43 2.51 3.89 8.33
N ALA A 44 2.33 2.72 8.96
CA ALA A 44 1.26 1.79 8.59
C ALA A 44 -0.14 2.39 8.72
N LYS A 45 -0.46 2.99 9.87
CA LYS A 45 -1.75 3.67 10.10
C LYS A 45 -1.97 4.83 9.12
N GLY A 46 -0.91 5.60 8.84
CA GLY A 46 -0.94 6.69 7.88
C GLY A 46 -1.23 6.21 6.46
N MET A 47 -0.53 5.18 6.00
CA MET A 47 -0.73 4.61 4.66
C MET A 47 -2.09 3.95 4.50
N GLU A 48 -2.61 3.26 5.53
CA GLU A 48 -3.99 2.76 5.54
C GLU A 48 -5.02 3.88 5.33
N LEU A 49 -4.82 5.03 5.99
CA LEU A 49 -5.71 6.19 5.84
C LEU A 49 -5.63 6.81 4.44
N LEU A 50 -4.41 6.91 3.88
CA LEU A 50 -4.20 7.37 2.51
C LEU A 50 -4.89 6.45 1.50
N CYS A 51 -4.70 5.13 1.64
CA CYS A 51 -5.34 4.12 0.79
C CYS A 51 -6.86 4.18 0.89
N ARG A 52 -7.42 4.29 2.10
CA ARG A 52 -8.87 4.48 2.29
C ARG A 52 -9.37 5.73 1.57
N THR A 53 -8.68 6.85 1.72
CA THR A 53 -9.02 8.10 1.04
C THR A 53 -8.98 7.94 -0.49
N PHE A 54 -7.95 7.27 -1.01
CA PHE A 54 -7.82 6.97 -2.43
C PHE A 54 -8.99 6.12 -2.95
N ILE A 55 -9.39 5.07 -2.22
CA ILE A 55 -10.55 4.24 -2.58
C ILE A 55 -11.84 5.04 -2.54
N GLU A 56 -12.06 5.84 -1.50
CA GLU A 56 -13.32 6.56 -1.28
C GLU A 56 -13.56 7.67 -2.30
N TYR A 57 -12.50 8.35 -2.75
CA TYR A 57 -12.61 9.55 -3.59
C TYR A 57 -12.01 9.40 -4.99
N GLY A 58 -10.97 8.58 -5.16
CA GLY A 58 -10.26 8.38 -6.42
C GLY A 58 -11.04 7.50 -7.39
N LEU A 59 -11.64 6.39 -6.90
CA LEU A 59 -12.37 5.45 -7.75
C LEU A 59 -13.78 5.91 -8.14
N LYS A 60 -14.42 6.77 -7.34
CA LYS A 60 -15.78 7.30 -7.64
C LYS A 60 -15.81 8.30 -8.81
N ARG A 61 -14.65 8.69 -9.34
CA ARG A 61 -14.51 9.64 -10.44
C ARG A 61 -14.19 8.99 -11.80
N GLY A 62 -14.15 7.66 -11.86
CA GLY A 62 -13.98 6.88 -13.10
C GLY A 62 -15.29 6.48 -13.75
#